data_AF-A0A2V8LUG9-F1
#
_entry.id   AF-A0A2V8LUG9-F1
#
_cell.length_a   1.000
_cell.length_b   1.000
_cell.length_c   1.000
_cell.angle_alpha   90.00
_cell.angle_beta   90.00
_cell.angle_gamma   90.00
#
_symmetry.space_group_name_H-M   'P 1'
#
loop_
_entity.id
_entity.type
_entity.pdbx_description
1 polymer ?
#
loop_
_entity_poly.entity_id
_entity_poly.type
_entity_poly.pdbx_seq_one_letter_code
_entity_poly.pdbx_strand_id
1 'polypeptide(L)'
;MSRAIVRGAEPAWIREVYNIALVPDAVFYLAVSPRILGERNLRKHAVLDYWESGMDIHRSANMYASFIEYQRQIQKEFKAMQELYGFDTVDGNRSPRAIQNELQAKIDLILNGKTDHDDGESNESEPDNTERITRTTAAFAVRSERNQPHIRRKSSA
;
A
#
# COMPACT_ATOMS: atom_id res chain seq x y z
N MET A 1 -5.20 -5.94 4.42
CA MET A 1 -5.71 -5.38 3.15
C MET A 1 -5.82 -6.41 2.03
N SER A 2 -4.73 -6.90 1.41
CA SER A 2 -4.79 -7.75 0.20
C SER A 2 -5.64 -9.02 0.33
N ARG A 3 -5.55 -9.72 1.47
CA ARG A 3 -6.35 -10.93 1.74
C ARG A 3 -7.86 -10.67 1.74
N ALA A 4 -8.30 -9.47 2.15
CA ALA A 4 -9.71 -9.09 2.14
C ALA A 4 -10.16 -8.72 0.73
N ILE A 5 -9.32 -7.97 0.00
CA ILE A 5 -9.59 -7.58 -1.40
C ILE A 5 -9.71 -8.81 -2.31
N VAL A 6 -8.78 -9.77 -2.21
CA VAL A 6 -8.86 -11.04 -2.97
C VAL A 6 -10.09 -11.86 -2.59
N ARG A 7 -10.65 -11.68 -1.39
CA ARG A 7 -11.92 -12.29 -0.96
C ARG A 7 -13.16 -11.46 -1.33
N GLY A 8 -13.00 -10.40 -2.12
CA GLY A 8 -14.10 -9.58 -2.65
C GLY A 8 -14.46 -8.36 -1.81
N ALA A 9 -13.66 -8.00 -0.80
CA ALA A 9 -13.86 -6.73 -0.11
C ALA A 9 -13.54 -5.55 -1.04
N GLU A 10 -14.36 -4.50 -0.98
CA GLU A 10 -14.18 -3.31 -1.82
C GLU A 10 -12.91 -2.53 -1.38
N PRO A 11 -11.98 -2.24 -2.30
CA PRO A 11 -10.70 -1.63 -1.94
C PRO A 11 -10.80 -0.26 -1.26
N ALA A 12 -11.74 0.61 -1.65
CA ALA A 12 -11.89 1.92 -1.03
C ALA A 12 -12.37 1.80 0.43
N TRP A 13 -13.34 0.94 0.69
CA TRP A 13 -13.83 0.63 2.03
C TRP A 13 -12.72 0.10 2.93
N ILE A 14 -11.89 -0.82 2.43
CA ILE A 14 -10.75 -1.33 3.21
C ILE A 14 -9.77 -0.20 3.56
N ARG A 15 -9.52 0.75 2.64
CA ARG A 15 -8.64 1.90 2.93
C ARG A 15 -9.23 2.80 4.01
N GLU A 16 -10.53 3.05 3.98
CA GLU A 16 -11.22 3.82 5.03
C GLU A 16 -11.06 3.16 6.40
N VAL A 17 -11.24 1.84 6.47
CA VAL A 17 -11.07 1.07 7.71
C VAL A 17 -9.65 1.21 8.27
N TYR A 18 -8.62 1.23 7.42
CA TYR A 18 -7.22 1.35 7.84
C TYR A 18 -6.70 2.79 7.92
N ASN A 19 -7.52 3.81 7.64
CA ASN A 19 -7.08 5.21 7.58
C ASN A 19 -6.62 5.78 8.95
N ILE A 20 -6.90 5.08 10.04
CA ILE A 20 -6.43 5.43 11.39
C ILE A 20 -5.00 4.95 11.68
N ALA A 21 -4.40 4.14 10.80
CA ALA A 21 -3.09 3.58 11.01
C ALA A 21 -1.98 4.62 10.74
N LEU A 22 -0.93 4.59 11.55
CA LEU A 22 0.28 5.37 11.30
C LEU A 22 0.93 4.93 9.99
N VAL A 23 1.46 5.89 9.24
CA VAL A 23 2.23 5.63 8.03
C VAL A 23 3.64 5.15 8.45
N PRO A 24 4.09 3.97 7.98
CA PRO A 24 5.42 3.48 8.31
C PRO A 24 6.51 4.27 7.57
N ASP A 25 7.69 4.38 8.20
CA ASP A 25 8.88 4.98 7.57
C ASP A 25 9.40 4.19 6.37
N ALA A 26 9.23 2.87 6.39
CA ALA A 26 9.61 1.98 5.32
C ALA A 26 8.77 0.70 5.33
N VAL A 27 8.55 0.17 4.13
CA VAL A 27 7.86 -1.11 3.91
C VAL A 27 8.69 -1.92 2.93
N PHE A 28 8.95 -3.18 3.28
CA PHE A 28 9.66 -4.13 2.43
C PHE A 28 8.74 -5.29 2.08
N TYR A 29 8.50 -5.48 0.78
CA TYR A 29 7.76 -6.63 0.26
C TYR A 29 8.73 -7.71 -0.22
N LEU A 30 8.70 -8.87 0.45
CA LEU A 30 9.49 -10.03 0.05
C LEU A 30 8.77 -10.81 -1.06
N ALA A 31 9.15 -10.56 -2.31
CA ALA A 31 8.55 -11.22 -3.47
C ALA A 31 9.10 -12.65 -3.63
N VAL A 32 8.27 -13.65 -3.33
CA VAL A 32 8.60 -15.07 -3.49
C VAL A 32 7.65 -15.69 -4.51
N SER A 33 8.13 -16.46 -5.47
CA SER A 33 7.23 -17.16 -6.40
C SER A 33 6.27 -18.11 -5.66
N PRO A 34 5.00 -18.23 -6.07
CA PRO A 34 4.03 -19.11 -5.38
C PRO A 34 4.51 -20.56 -5.29
N ARG A 35 5.21 -21.05 -6.32
CA ARG A 35 5.76 -22.40 -6.35
C ARG A 35 6.81 -22.61 -5.25
N ILE A 36 7.77 -21.69 -5.13
CA ILE A 36 8.82 -21.75 -4.10
C ILE A 36 8.20 -21.60 -2.71
N LEU A 37 7.23 -20.70 -2.56
CA LEU A 37 6.52 -20.50 -1.29
C LEU A 37 5.80 -21.79 -0.85
N GLY A 38 5.08 -22.44 -1.77
CA GLY A 38 4.41 -23.71 -1.50
C GLY A 38 5.37 -24.84 -1.17
N GLU A 39 6.50 -24.95 -1.89
CA GLU A 39 7.54 -25.95 -1.59
C GLU A 39 8.14 -25.74 -0.19
N ARG A 40 8.47 -24.49 0.17
CA ARG A 40 9.01 -24.15 1.50
C ARG A 40 8.01 -24.48 2.61
N ASN A 41 6.72 -24.19 2.39
CA ASN A 41 5.67 -24.50 3.36
C ASN A 41 5.53 -26.02 3.55
N LEU A 42 5.44 -26.80 2.46
CA LEU A 42 5.33 -28.25 2.52
C LEU A 42 6.54 -28.92 3.17
N ARG A 43 7.75 -28.42 2.93
CA ARG A 43 8.97 -28.90 3.62
C ARG A 43 8.91 -28.68 5.13
N LYS A 44 8.20 -27.66 5.59
CA LYS A 44 8.12 -27.29 7.01
C LYS A 44 6.92 -27.92 7.73
N HIS A 45 5.75 -27.98 7.07
CA HIS A 45 4.47 -28.32 7.70
C HIS A 45 3.78 -29.56 7.11
N ALA A 46 4.38 -30.22 6.11
CA ALA A 46 3.87 -31.39 5.37
C ALA A 46 2.54 -31.18 4.60
N VAL A 47 1.71 -30.23 5.03
CA VAL A 47 0.38 -29.90 4.49
C VAL A 47 0.26 -28.39 4.42
N LEU A 48 -0.46 -27.88 3.41
CA LEU A 48 -0.78 -26.46 3.31
C LEU A 48 -1.96 -26.09 4.20
N ASP A 49 -1.97 -24.87 4.73
CA ASP A 49 -3.11 -24.36 5.50
C ASP A 49 -4.30 -24.04 4.59
N TYR A 50 -5.52 -24.30 5.09
CA TYR A 50 -6.77 -24.14 4.35
C TYR A 50 -6.99 -22.68 3.91
N TRP A 51 -6.79 -21.71 4.80
CA TRP A 51 -7.03 -20.28 4.54
C TRP A 51 -5.89 -19.63 3.76
N GLU A 52 -4.66 -20.10 3.96
CA GLU A 52 -3.48 -19.69 3.18
C GLU A 52 -3.49 -20.27 1.76
N SER A 53 -4.24 -21.35 1.54
CA SER A 53 -4.47 -21.94 0.23
C SER A 53 -5.69 -21.33 -0.48
N GLY A 54 -6.42 -20.41 0.15
CA GLY A 54 -7.61 -19.80 -0.43
C GLY A 54 -8.72 -20.81 -0.75
N MET A 55 -8.79 -21.91 0.01
CA MET A 55 -9.79 -22.96 -0.16
C MET A 55 -11.21 -22.50 0.15
N ASP A 56 -11.33 -21.38 0.87
CA ASP A 56 -12.61 -20.75 1.19
C ASP A 56 -13.24 -20.01 0.01
N ILE A 57 -12.42 -19.56 -0.95
CA ILE A 57 -12.88 -18.78 -2.10
C ILE A 57 -12.77 -19.52 -3.43
N HIS A 58 -11.91 -20.54 -3.52
CA HIS A 58 -11.81 -21.38 -4.72
C HIS A 58 -12.49 -22.72 -4.50
N ARG A 59 -13.37 -23.12 -5.42
CA ARG A 59 -13.97 -24.48 -5.45
C ARG A 59 -13.01 -25.54 -6.02
N SER A 60 -11.70 -25.32 -5.96
CA SER A 60 -10.73 -26.33 -6.42
C SER A 60 -10.74 -27.51 -5.46
N ALA A 61 -10.86 -28.72 -5.99
CA ALA A 61 -10.69 -29.94 -5.20
C ALA A 61 -9.22 -30.18 -4.79
N ASN A 62 -8.27 -29.45 -5.40
CA ASN A 62 -6.85 -29.57 -5.12
C ASN A 62 -6.33 -28.34 -4.36
N MET A 63 -5.85 -28.59 -3.14
CA MET A 63 -5.35 -27.56 -2.23
C MET A 63 -4.08 -26.86 -2.73
N TYR A 64 -3.15 -27.60 -3.35
CA TYR A 64 -1.94 -27.00 -3.93
C TYR A 64 -2.27 -26.09 -5.11
N ALA A 65 -3.16 -26.53 -6.00
CA ALA A 65 -3.60 -25.69 -7.12
C ALA A 65 -4.30 -24.41 -6.63
N SER A 66 -5.17 -24.55 -5.63
CA SER A 66 -5.83 -23.41 -4.98
C SER A 66 -4.82 -22.43 -4.38
N PHE A 67 -3.82 -22.96 -3.67
CA PHE A 67 -2.75 -22.16 -3.09
C PHE A 67 -2.00 -21.35 -4.15
N ILE A 68 -1.62 -21.97 -5.27
CA ILE A 68 -0.90 -21.27 -6.34
C ILE A 68 -1.75 -20.12 -6.91
N GLU A 69 -3.03 -20.36 -7.23
CA GLU A 69 -3.91 -19.32 -7.77
C GLU A 69 -4.20 -18.20 -6.77
N TYR A 70 -4.41 -18.56 -5.51
CA TYR A 70 -4.62 -17.59 -4.44
C TYR A 70 -3.39 -16.71 -4.22
N GLN A 71 -2.20 -17.29 -4.14
CA GLN A 71 -0.96 -16.53 -3.98
C GLN A 71 -0.66 -15.65 -5.20
N ARG A 72 -1.03 -16.07 -6.42
CA ARG A 72 -0.95 -15.21 -7.62
C ARG A 72 -1.84 -13.98 -7.52
N GLN A 73 -3.06 -14.13 -7.01
CA GLN A 73 -3.96 -12.99 -6.81
C GLN A 73 -3.42 -12.04 -5.74
N ILE A 74 -2.94 -12.58 -4.62
CA ILE A 74 -2.31 -11.78 -3.57
C ILE A 74 -1.11 -10.99 -4.11
N GLN A 75 -0.27 -11.61 -4.95
CA GLN A 75 0.85 -10.93 -5.60
C GLN A 75 0.43 -9.78 -6.51
N LYS A 76 -0.66 -9.95 -7.28
CA LYS A 76 -1.21 -8.87 -8.10
C LYS A 76 -1.62 -7.68 -7.25
N GLU A 77 -2.27 -7.92 -6.11
CA GLU A 77 -2.63 -6.85 -5.18
C GLU A 77 -1.40 -6.17 -4.57
N PHE A 78 -0.36 -6.93 -4.18
CA PHE A 78 0.88 -6.32 -3.72
C PHE A 78 1.56 -5.49 -4.80
N LYS A 79 1.54 -5.93 -6.06
CA LYS A 79 2.07 -5.14 -7.17
C LYS A 79 1.31 -3.83 -7.36
N ALA A 80 -0.02 -3.87 -7.37
CA ALA A 80 -0.85 -2.67 -7.48
C ALA A 80 -0.62 -1.70 -6.29
N MET A 81 -0.44 -2.24 -5.09
CA MET A 81 -0.09 -1.41 -3.92
C MET A 81 1.33 -0.85 -4.00
N GLN A 82 2.28 -1.60 -4.57
CA GLN A 82 3.64 -1.12 -4.79
C GLN A 82 3.66 0.08 -5.73
N GLU A 83 2.90 0.00 -6.83
CA GLU A 83 2.73 1.10 -7.79
C GLU A 83 2.09 2.34 -7.14
N LEU A 84 1.18 2.14 -6.18
CA LEU A 84 0.49 3.22 -5.49
C LEU A 84 1.29 3.86 -4.35
N TYR A 85 1.95 3.05 -3.52
CA TYR A 85 2.60 3.50 -2.28
C TYR A 85 4.12 3.57 -2.37
N GLY A 86 4.72 3.03 -3.43
CA GLY A 86 6.16 3.14 -3.68
C GLY A 86 7.05 2.37 -2.72
N PHE A 87 6.54 1.33 -2.04
CA PHE A 87 7.37 0.54 -1.13
C PHE A 87 8.38 -0.35 -1.87
N ASP A 88 9.43 -0.75 -1.14
CA ASP A 88 10.54 -1.51 -1.70
C ASP A 88 10.19 -2.99 -1.88
N THR A 89 10.49 -3.54 -3.05
CA THR A 89 10.38 -4.98 -3.30
C THR A 89 11.76 -5.63 -3.22
N VAL A 90 11.87 -6.70 -2.44
CA VAL A 90 13.08 -7.50 -2.24
C VAL A 90 12.85 -8.89 -2.81
N ASP A 91 13.82 -9.44 -3.53
CA ASP A 91 13.73 -10.80 -4.08
C ASP A 91 13.81 -11.86 -2.97
N GLY A 92 12.64 -12.37 -2.59
CA GLY A 92 12.48 -13.39 -1.56
C GLY A 92 12.81 -14.82 -2.01
N ASN A 93 13.14 -15.03 -3.29
CA ASN A 93 13.56 -16.36 -3.79
C ASN A 93 15.01 -16.68 -3.41
N ARG A 94 15.78 -15.65 -3.01
CA ARG A 94 17.17 -15.77 -2.54
C ARG A 94 17.25 -16.52 -1.21
N SER A 95 18.49 -16.78 -0.77
CA SER A 95 18.74 -17.38 0.54
C SER A 95 18.39 -16.40 1.68
N PRO A 96 17.99 -16.89 2.86
CA PRO A 96 17.67 -16.02 4.00
C PRO A 96 18.79 -15.06 4.37
N ARG A 97 20.06 -15.50 4.30
CA ARG A 97 21.22 -14.64 4.59
C ARG A 97 21.38 -13.51 3.57
N ALA A 98 21.14 -13.79 2.29
CA ALA A 98 21.21 -12.76 1.25
C ALA A 98 20.10 -11.71 1.42
N ILE A 99 18.89 -12.15 1.73
CA ILE A 99 17.74 -11.27 2.02
C ILE A 99 18.04 -10.42 3.26
N GLN A 100 18.55 -11.04 4.34
CA GLN A 100 18.89 -10.35 5.57
C GLN A 100 19.93 -9.25 5.36
N ASN A 101 20.99 -9.52 4.61
CA ASN A 101 22.02 -8.52 4.32
C ASN A 101 21.46 -7.34 3.52
N GLU A 102 20.57 -7.59 2.55
CA GLU A 102 19.92 -6.54 1.78
C GLU A 102 18.99 -5.68 2.64
N LEU A 103 18.19 -6.32 3.51
CA LEU A 103 17.32 -5.61 4.44
C LEU A 103 18.11 -4.74 5.42
N GLN A 104 19.20 -5.26 5.99
CA GLN A 104 20.07 -4.49 6.88
C GLN A 104 20.62 -3.25 6.17
N ALA A 105 21.18 -3.41 4.97
CA ALA A 105 21.70 -2.28 4.21
C ALA A 105 20.63 -1.20 3.94
N LYS A 106 19.39 -1.61 3.59
CA LYS A 106 18.27 -0.66 3.38
C LYS A 106 17.83 0.02 4.66
N ILE A 107 17.75 -0.73 5.77
CA ILE A 107 17.38 -0.19 7.08
C ILE A 107 18.44 0.80 7.59
N ASP A 108 19.73 0.46 7.45
CA ASP A 108 20.84 1.31 7.86
C ASP A 108 20.82 2.64 7.10
N LEU A 109 20.47 2.65 5.81
CA LEU A 109 20.28 3.89 5.04
C LEU A 109 19.15 4.75 5.60
N ILE A 110 18.06 4.15 6.08
CA ILE A 110 16.93 4.89 6.68
C ILE A 110 17.31 5.46 8.05
N LEU A 111 18.05 4.68 8.86
CA LEU A 111 18.47 5.10 10.20
C LEU A 111 19.56 6.18 10.13
N ASN A 112 20.53 6.03 9.23
CA ASN A 112 21.67 6.94 9.10
C ASN A 112 21.40 8.11 8.15
N GLY A 113 20.43 7.99 7.23
CA GLY A 113 19.99 9.09 6.37
C GLY A 113 19.06 10.09 7.07
N LYS A 114 18.65 9.79 8.31
CA LYS A 114 17.82 10.68 9.15
C LYS A 114 18.64 11.62 10.06
N THR A 115 19.97 11.57 10.03
CA THR A 115 20.84 12.40 10.90
C THR A 115 21.17 13.80 10.37
N ASP A 116 20.61 14.21 9.22
CA ASP A 116 20.82 15.58 8.69
C ASP A 116 19.63 16.51 9.01
N HIS A 117 19.08 16.43 10.23
CA HIS A 117 18.33 17.55 10.80
C HIS A 117 19.20 18.26 11.83
N ASP A 118 19.85 19.29 11.30
CA ASP A 118 20.32 20.52 11.93
C ASP A 118 19.55 20.90 13.21
N ASP A 119 20.03 20.46 14.38
CA ASP A 119 19.82 21.14 15.65
C ASP A 119 20.83 22.30 15.76
N GLY A 120 20.78 23.17 14.74
CA GLY A 120 21.44 24.46 14.70
C GLY A 120 20.54 25.49 15.36
N GLU A 121 20.79 25.72 16.64
CA GLU A 121 20.23 26.81 17.42
C GLU A 121 20.45 28.15 16.69
N SER A 122 19.43 28.63 15.97
CA SER A 122 19.38 30.01 15.45
C SER A 122 18.07 30.65 15.90
N ASN A 123 18.25 31.51 16.88
CA ASN A 123 17.25 32.34 17.50
C ASN A 123 16.98 33.52 16.56
N GLU A 124 15.98 33.42 15.67
CA GLU A 124 15.56 34.55 14.82
C GLU A 124 14.03 34.56 14.60
N SER A 125 13.38 35.44 15.38
CA SER A 125 12.14 36.22 15.16
C SER A 125 11.08 35.71 14.16
N GLU A 126 9.89 35.39 14.67
CA GLU A 126 8.62 35.25 13.93
C GLU A 126 8.32 36.45 13.00
N PRO A 127 7.83 36.21 11.76
CA PRO A 127 7.01 37.17 11.05
C PRO A 127 5.54 36.73 10.95
N ASP A 128 4.69 37.60 11.50
CA ASP A 128 3.30 37.99 11.19
C ASP A 128 2.40 37.03 10.36
N ASN A 129 1.37 36.52 11.04
CA ASN A 129 0.33 35.58 10.59
C ASN A 129 -0.76 36.21 9.68
N THR A 130 -0.54 37.39 9.10
CA THR A 130 -1.61 38.13 8.41
C THR A 130 -1.74 37.77 6.91
N GLU A 131 -0.75 37.11 6.28
CA GLU A 131 -0.79 36.80 4.83
C GLU A 131 -1.32 35.42 4.46
N ARG A 132 -1.57 34.52 5.43
CA ARG A 132 -2.00 33.14 5.13
C ARG A 132 -3.51 32.99 4.89
N ILE A 133 -4.31 33.98 5.31
CA ILE A 133 -5.78 33.91 5.24
C ILE A 133 -6.31 34.38 3.88
N THR A 134 -5.59 35.23 3.14
CA THR A 134 -6.07 35.80 1.86
C THR A 134 -5.88 34.88 0.65
N ARG A 135 -4.95 33.91 0.71
CA ARG A 135 -4.72 32.96 -0.41
C ARG A 135 -5.70 31.79 -0.46
N THR A 136 -6.26 31.39 0.68
CA THR A 136 -7.20 30.25 0.76
C THR A 136 -8.60 30.61 0.25
N THR A 137 -9.02 31.87 0.36
CA THR A 137 -10.36 32.33 -0.09
C THR A 137 -10.44 32.52 -1.61
N ALA A 138 -9.36 32.92 -2.28
CA ALA A 138 -9.36 33.13 -3.73
C ALA A 138 -9.45 31.81 -4.53
N ALA A 139 -8.84 30.73 -4.03
CA ALA A 139 -8.87 29.42 -4.71
C ALA A 139 -10.26 28.73 -4.63
N PHE A 140 -11.05 29.01 -3.59
CA PHE A 140 -12.37 28.42 -3.40
C PHE A 140 -13.44 29.08 -4.29
N ALA A 141 -13.34 30.39 -4.53
CA ALA A 141 -14.27 31.13 -5.39
C ALA A 141 -14.20 30.70 -6.88
N VAL A 142 -13.00 30.45 -7.39
CA VAL A 142 -12.76 30.07 -8.81
C VAL A 142 -13.28 28.66 -9.16
N ARG A 143 -13.52 27.80 -8.16
CA ARG A 143 -14.03 26.43 -8.39
C ARG A 143 -15.55 26.34 -8.38
N SER A 144 -16.25 27.33 -7.79
CA SER A 144 -17.72 27.34 -7.71
C SER A 144 -18.40 27.82 -9.00
N GLU A 145 -17.71 28.63 -9.82
CA GLU A 145 -18.27 29.16 -11.09
C GLU A 145 -18.24 28.17 -12.25
N ARG A 146 -17.45 27.09 -12.17
CA ARG A 146 -17.31 26.11 -13.27
C ARG A 146 -18.34 24.97 -13.26
N ASN A 147 -19.24 24.93 -12.28
CA ASN A 147 -20.16 23.80 -12.11
C ASN A 147 -21.63 24.23 -11.91
N GLN A 148 -22.13 25.11 -12.78
CA GLN A 148 -23.58 25.32 -12.91
C GLN A 148 -24.13 24.48 -14.10
N PRO A 149 -25.13 23.60 -13.87
CA PRO A 149 -25.81 22.91 -14.97
C PRO A 149 -26.78 23.88 -15.67
N HIS A 150 -26.68 23.99 -17.00
CA HIS A 150 -27.65 24.68 -17.83
C HIS A 150 -29.04 24.01 -17.73
N ILE A 151 -29.92 24.58 -16.92
CA ILE A 151 -31.33 24.20 -16.87
C ILE A 151 -32.03 24.75 -18.13
N ARG A 152 -32.26 23.86 -19.10
CA ARG A 152 -33.04 24.15 -20.31
C ARG A 152 -34.52 24.27 -19.94
N ARG A 153 -35.03 25.50 -19.87
CA ARG A 153 -36.47 25.78 -19.75
C ARG A 153 -37.18 25.25 -21.01
N LYS A 154 -38.07 24.26 -20.86
CA LYS A 154 -39.10 23.96 -21.87
C LYS A 154 -40.25 24.96 -21.67
N SER A 155 -40.52 25.76 -22.71
CA SER A 155 -41.73 26.57 -22.84
C SER A 155 -42.67 25.85 -23.80
N SER A 156 -43.94 25.71 -23.39
CA SER A 156 -45.02 25.11 -24.17
C SER A 156 -45.38 25.90 -25.42
N ALA A 157 -45.76 25.15 -26.46
CA ALA A 157 -46.86 25.45 -27.38
C ALA A 157 -47.50 24.13 -27.78
#